data_AF-A0A2E3GA61-F1
#
_entry.id   AF-A0A2E3GA61-F1
#
_cell.length_a   1.000
_cell.length_b   1.000
_cell.length_c   1.000
_cell.angle_alpha   90.00
_cell.angle_beta   90.00
_cell.angle_gamma   90.00
#
_symmetry.space_group_name_H-M   'P 1'
#
loop_
_entity.id
_entity.type
_entity.pdbx_description
1 polymer ?
#
loop_
_entity_poly.entity_id
_entity_poly.type
_entity_poly.pdbx_seq_one_letter_code
_entity_poly.pdbx_strand_id
1 'polypeptide(L)'
;MIAIKMILFLKNYYKKITLKNFKKQLFQCFFDPQSIAGKQCDYCLNCFIILSTLCLILETSYPDYEMFFALLEWLFTIIFTIEYILKIYCLKKKSNYIYSFFGIIDLIAIIPTYISVFFPGILTLLGVKSLKFLRILRIFKFLGYLEKVYF
;
A
#
# COMPACT_ATOMS: atom_id res chain seq x y z
N MET A 1 -4.92 -5.96 19.18
CA MET A 1 -4.42 -7.20 19.83
C MET A 1 -3.88 -8.26 18.85
N ILE A 2 -4.53 -8.50 17.69
CA ILE A 2 -4.06 -9.49 16.69
C ILE A 2 -2.88 -8.97 15.84
N ALA A 3 -2.94 -7.72 15.41
CA ALA A 3 -1.89 -7.09 14.59
C ALA A 3 -0.55 -6.95 15.35
N ILE A 4 -0.57 -6.47 16.59
CA ILE A 4 0.58 -6.47 17.51
C ILE A 4 1.16 -7.88 17.73
N LYS A 5 0.33 -8.92 17.89
CA LYS A 5 0.80 -10.32 18.00
C LYS A 5 1.48 -10.80 16.73
N MET A 6 1.00 -10.37 15.56
CA MET A 6 1.59 -10.68 14.26
C MET A 6 2.94 -9.97 14.08
N ILE A 7 3.04 -8.69 14.46
CA ILE A 7 4.29 -7.92 14.40
C ILE A 7 5.33 -8.49 15.36
N LEU A 8 4.96 -8.80 16.60
CA LEU A 8 5.84 -9.44 17.58
C LEU A 8 6.26 -10.85 17.15
N PHE A 9 5.35 -11.64 16.57
CA PHE A 9 5.67 -12.94 15.99
C PHE A 9 6.66 -12.80 14.82
N LEU A 10 6.43 -11.85 13.91
CA LEU A 10 7.34 -11.59 12.78
C LEU A 10 8.72 -11.10 13.27
N LYS A 11 8.77 -10.24 14.29
CA LYS A 11 10.00 -9.73 14.90
C LYS A 11 10.82 -10.84 15.57
N ASN A 12 10.17 -11.72 16.35
CA ASN A 12 10.82 -12.89 16.97
C ASN A 12 11.22 -13.96 15.94
N TYR A 13 10.42 -14.13 14.88
CA TYR A 13 10.69 -15.07 13.80
C TYR A 13 11.90 -14.65 12.95
N TYR A 14 12.06 -13.34 12.71
CA TYR A 14 13.14 -12.80 11.87
C TYR A 14 14.48 -12.65 12.57
N LYS A 15 14.50 -12.42 13.88
CA LYS A 15 15.73 -12.50 14.69
C LYS A 15 16.44 -13.86 14.55
N LYS A 16 15.70 -14.89 14.13
CA LYS A 16 16.15 -16.29 14.01
C LYS A 16 16.55 -16.72 12.57
N ILE A 17 16.40 -15.86 11.56
CA ILE A 17 16.50 -16.25 10.15
C ILE A 17 17.72 -15.61 9.45
N THR A 18 18.61 -16.46 8.91
CA THR A 18 19.66 -16.14 7.94
C THR A 18 19.08 -15.99 6.52
N LEU A 19 18.53 -14.81 6.19
CA LEU A 19 18.09 -14.50 4.81
C LEU A 19 19.26 -14.05 3.93
N LYS A 20 19.22 -14.41 2.63
CA LYS A 20 20.03 -13.77 1.58
C LYS A 20 19.94 -12.24 1.70
N ASN A 21 21.05 -11.54 1.48
CA ASN A 21 21.19 -10.09 1.72
C ASN A 21 20.00 -9.24 1.22
N PHE A 22 19.47 -9.51 0.02
CA PHE A 22 18.38 -8.73 -0.55
C PHE A 22 17.03 -8.90 0.16
N LYS A 23 16.61 -10.12 0.50
CA LYS A 23 15.36 -10.34 1.26
C LYS A 23 15.44 -9.76 2.67
N LYS A 24 16.63 -9.79 3.28
CA LYS A 24 16.89 -9.18 4.58
C LYS A 24 16.71 -7.66 4.52
N GLN A 25 17.26 -7.00 3.48
CA GLN A 25 17.12 -5.55 3.27
C GLN A 25 15.66 -5.15 3.05
N LEU A 26 14.92 -5.87 2.20
CA LEU A 26 13.50 -5.60 1.97
C LEU A 26 12.68 -5.79 3.25
N PHE A 27 12.97 -6.83 4.03
CA PHE A 27 12.29 -7.02 5.31
C PHE A 27 12.58 -5.87 6.29
N GLN A 28 13.83 -5.42 6.36
CA GLN A 28 14.19 -4.25 7.17
C GLN A 28 13.45 -2.98 6.72
N CYS A 29 13.35 -2.75 5.40
CA CYS A 29 12.62 -1.61 4.83
C CYS A 29 11.12 -1.61 5.21
N PHE A 30 10.46 -2.76 5.16
CA PHE A 30 9.00 -2.80 5.31
C PHE A 30 8.51 -3.15 6.73
N PHE A 31 9.30 -3.87 7.52
CA PHE A 31 8.85 -4.47 8.79
C PHE A 31 9.70 -4.09 10.01
N ASP A 32 10.87 -3.44 9.83
CA ASP A 32 11.71 -3.01 10.95
C ASP A 32 11.67 -1.47 11.12
N PRO A 33 10.78 -0.94 11.98
CA PRO A 33 10.62 0.51 12.17
C PRO A 33 11.82 1.19 12.84
N GLN A 34 12.70 0.42 13.47
CA GLN A 34 13.90 0.96 14.13
C GLN A 34 15.06 1.15 13.16
N SER A 35 15.02 0.50 11.99
CA SER A 35 16.05 0.61 10.97
C SER A 35 15.96 1.95 10.22
N ILE A 36 17.11 2.51 9.83
CA ILE A 36 17.17 3.74 9.02
C ILE A 36 16.47 3.54 7.67
N ALA A 37 16.70 2.37 7.06
CA ALA A 37 16.04 1.97 5.81
C ALA A 37 14.52 1.89 5.97
N GLY A 38 14.03 1.34 7.09
CA GLY A 38 12.60 1.25 7.39
C GLY A 38 11.94 2.61 7.50
N LYS A 39 12.56 3.54 8.24
CA LYS A 39 12.07 4.92 8.35
C LYS A 39 11.98 5.61 7.00
N GLN A 40 13.04 5.52 6.18
CA GLN A 40 13.05 6.12 4.84
C GLN A 40 11.95 5.51 3.94
N CYS A 41 11.81 4.18 3.95
CA CYS A 41 10.75 3.44 3.26
C CYS A 41 9.37 4.01 3.62
N ASP A 42 9.09 4.07 4.93
CA ASP A 42 7.79 4.50 5.45
C ASP A 42 7.50 5.98 5.11
N TYR A 43 8.50 6.87 5.21
CA TYR A 43 8.35 8.28 4.78
C TYR A 43 8.04 8.39 3.29
N CYS A 44 8.79 7.70 2.43
CA CYS A 44 8.55 7.72 0.99
C CYS A 44 7.15 7.20 0.63
N LEU A 45 6.72 6.08 1.24
CA LEU A 45 5.40 5.51 1.00
C LEU A 45 4.28 6.45 1.46
N ASN A 46 4.42 7.07 2.63
CA ASN A 46 3.46 8.05 3.13
C ASN A 46 3.39 9.29 2.22
N CYS A 47 4.53 9.78 1.74
CA CYS A 47 4.55 10.86 0.74
C CYS A 47 3.79 10.47 -0.54
N PHE A 48 3.99 9.25 -1.05
CA PHE A 48 3.24 8.77 -2.22
C PHE A 48 1.75 8.64 -1.95
N ILE A 49 1.34 8.22 -0.75
CA ILE A 49 -0.07 8.18 -0.36
C ILE A 49 -0.68 9.58 -0.40
N ILE A 50 -0.01 10.55 0.23
CA ILE A 50 -0.47 11.95 0.26
C ILE A 50 -0.55 12.51 -1.16
N LEU A 51 0.51 12.36 -1.97
CA LEU A 51 0.52 12.83 -3.36
C LEU A 51 -0.59 12.18 -4.20
N SER A 52 -0.79 10.86 -4.06
CA SER A 52 -1.87 10.15 -4.74
C SER A 52 -3.25 10.68 -4.33
N THR A 53 -3.46 11.01 -3.05
CA THR A 53 -4.72 11.59 -2.57
C THR A 53 -4.92 13.04 -3.01
N LEU A 54 -3.85 13.84 -3.07
CA LEU A 54 -3.91 15.20 -3.59
C LEU A 54 -4.25 15.22 -5.08
N CYS A 55 -3.68 14.31 -5.87
CA CYS A 55 -4.01 14.18 -7.30
C CYS A 55 -5.50 13.93 -7.52
N LEU A 56 -6.15 13.10 -6.69
CA LEU A 56 -7.61 12.87 -6.74
C LEU A 56 -8.40 14.16 -6.49
N ILE A 57 -7.98 14.96 -5.51
CA ILE A 57 -8.65 16.22 -5.18
C ILE A 57 -8.48 17.21 -6.35
N LEU A 58 -7.27 17.32 -6.90
CA LEU A 58 -6.96 18.21 -8.02
C LEU A 58 -7.64 17.78 -9.33
N GLU A 59 -7.76 16.48 -9.60
CA GLU A 59 -8.50 15.93 -10.74
C GLU A 59 -9.95 16.46 -10.77
N THR A 60 -10.56 16.64 -9.60
CA THR A 60 -11.93 17.16 -9.48
C THR A 60 -12.03 18.64 -9.83
N SER A 61 -10.99 19.42 -9.55
CA SER A 61 -10.94 20.87 -9.80
C SER A 61 -10.44 21.24 -11.20
N TYR A 62 -9.68 20.36 -11.86
CA TYR A 62 -9.03 20.61 -13.15
C TYR A 62 -9.35 19.51 -14.17
N PRO A 63 -10.60 19.43 -14.67
CA PRO A 63 -11.04 18.35 -15.54
C PRO A 63 -10.31 18.30 -16.88
N ASP A 64 -9.80 19.43 -17.38
CA ASP A 64 -9.08 19.52 -18.66
C ASP A 64 -7.78 18.69 -18.69
N TYR A 65 -7.25 18.32 -17.51
CA TYR A 65 -6.02 17.54 -17.36
C TYR A 65 -6.29 16.06 -17.04
N GLU A 66 -7.46 15.53 -17.40
CA GLU A 66 -7.87 14.15 -17.09
C GLU A 66 -6.80 13.11 -17.46
N MET A 67 -6.20 13.22 -18.66
CA MET A 67 -5.17 12.27 -19.11
C MET A 67 -3.91 12.31 -18.25
N PHE A 68 -3.51 13.51 -17.79
CA PHE A 68 -2.37 13.67 -16.90
C PHE A 68 -2.61 13.05 -15.53
N PHE A 69 -3.78 13.28 -14.93
CA PHE A 69 -4.15 12.65 -13.65
C PHE A 69 -4.31 11.14 -13.77
N ALA A 70 -4.81 10.64 -14.91
CA ALA A 70 -4.88 9.21 -15.18
C ALA A 70 -3.48 8.57 -15.24
N LEU A 71 -2.50 9.22 -15.88
CA LEU A 71 -1.11 8.75 -15.89
C LEU A 71 -0.50 8.70 -14.49
N LEU A 72 -0.72 9.74 -13.68
CA LEU A 72 -0.25 9.78 -12.28
C LEU A 72 -0.92 8.70 -11.43
N GLU A 73 -2.23 8.49 -11.60
CA GLU A 73 -2.94 7.40 -10.92
C GLU A 73 -2.31 6.05 -11.23
N TRP A 74 -2.04 5.77 -12.51
CA TRP A 74 -1.39 4.54 -12.93
C TRP A 74 0.00 4.39 -12.33
N LEU A 75 0.79 5.46 -12.33
CA LEU A 75 2.11 5.50 -11.70
C LEU A 75 2.03 5.12 -10.21
N PHE A 76 1.16 5.76 -9.43
CA PHE A 76 1.00 5.44 -8.00
C PHE A 76 0.49 4.02 -7.78
N THR A 77 -0.46 3.57 -8.61
CA THR A 77 -1.03 2.22 -8.51
C THR A 77 0.04 1.16 -8.77
N ILE A 78 0.90 1.35 -9.76
CA ILE A 78 2.03 0.45 -10.05
C ILE A 78 3.01 0.43 -8.88
N ILE A 79 3.37 1.60 -8.32
CA ILE A 79 4.26 1.69 -7.15
C ILE A 79 3.68 0.91 -5.96
N PHE A 80 2.42 1.13 -5.61
CA PHE A 80 1.78 0.42 -4.50
C PHE A 80 1.58 -1.07 -4.78
N THR A 81 1.38 -1.47 -6.04
CA THR A 81 1.30 -2.88 -6.42
C THR A 81 2.65 -3.56 -6.22
N ILE A 82 3.74 -2.94 -6.69
CA ILE A 82 5.10 -3.46 -6.51
C ILE A 82 5.43 -3.56 -5.02
N GLU A 83 5.14 -2.52 -4.24
CA GLU A 83 5.30 -2.53 -2.79
C GLU A 83 4.55 -3.71 -2.14
N TYR A 84 3.27 -3.90 -2.46
CA TYR A 84 2.47 -5.00 -1.91
C TYR A 84 3.06 -6.38 -2.26
N ILE A 85 3.49 -6.57 -3.50
CA ILE A 85 4.14 -7.80 -3.96
C ILE A 85 5.47 -8.02 -3.23
N LEU A 86 6.29 -6.99 -3.07
CA LEU A 86 7.57 -7.07 -2.36
C LEU A 86 7.37 -7.46 -0.89
N LYS A 87 6.37 -6.88 -0.21
CA LYS A 87 6.00 -7.27 1.16
C LYS A 87 5.63 -8.75 1.26
N ILE A 88 4.82 -9.25 0.33
CA ILE A 88 4.45 -10.67 0.26
C ILE A 88 5.69 -11.54 -0.01
N TYR A 89 6.54 -11.14 -0.95
CA TYR A 89 7.72 -11.92 -1.38
C TYR A 89 8.74 -12.12 -0.25
N CYS A 90 8.88 -11.14 0.63
CA CYS A 90 9.80 -11.21 1.76
C CYS A 90 9.31 -12.20 2.82
N LEU A 91 8.00 -12.36 2.97
CA LEU A 91 7.42 -13.21 4.00
C LEU A 91 7.43 -14.69 3.60
N LYS A 92 7.81 -15.55 4.54
CA LYS A 92 7.84 -17.01 4.32
C LYS A 92 6.43 -17.60 4.15
N LYS A 93 5.48 -17.14 4.96
CA LYS A 93 4.05 -17.48 4.86
C LYS A 93 3.28 -16.30 4.28
N LYS A 94 3.12 -16.29 2.95
CA LYS A 94 2.45 -15.22 2.18
C LYS A 94 1.01 -14.96 2.66
N SER A 95 0.27 -16.04 2.94
CA SER A 95 -1.12 -15.98 3.41
C SER A 95 -1.30 -15.18 4.70
N ASN A 96 -0.35 -15.26 5.62
CA ASN A 96 -0.43 -14.52 6.89
C ASN A 96 -0.53 -13.01 6.67
N TYR A 97 0.12 -12.49 5.63
CA TYR A 97 0.05 -11.07 5.31
C TYR A 97 -1.17 -10.73 4.47
N ILE A 98 -1.46 -11.52 3.42
CA ILE A 98 -2.60 -11.28 2.53
C ILE A 98 -3.91 -11.18 3.33
N TYR A 99 -4.10 -12.05 4.33
CA TYR A 99 -5.29 -12.06 5.19
C TYR A 99 -5.14 -11.24 6.48
N SER A 100 -4.03 -10.50 6.64
CA SER A 100 -3.87 -9.56 7.76
C SER A 100 -4.61 -8.27 7.50
N PHE A 101 -4.98 -7.55 8.57
CA PHE A 101 -5.60 -6.23 8.47
C PHE A 101 -4.83 -5.28 7.55
N PHE A 102 -3.50 -5.20 7.69
CA PHE A 102 -2.66 -4.36 6.85
C PHE A 102 -2.53 -4.84 5.40
N GLY A 103 -2.46 -6.16 5.17
CA GLY A 103 -2.44 -6.68 3.81
C GLY A 103 -3.77 -6.46 3.08
N ILE A 104 -4.89 -6.48 3.81
CA ILE A 104 -6.22 -6.14 3.27
C ILE A 104 -6.28 -4.65 2.93
N ILE A 105 -5.79 -3.77 3.81
CA ILE A 105 -5.73 -2.31 3.53
C ILE A 105 -4.87 -2.04 2.29
N ASP A 106 -3.71 -2.68 2.16
CA ASP A 106 -2.84 -2.52 0.99
C ASP A 106 -3.50 -3.02 -0.30
N LEU A 107 -4.31 -4.09 -0.24
CA LEU A 107 -5.11 -4.56 -1.37
C LEU A 107 -6.20 -3.58 -1.75
N ILE A 108 -7.01 -3.15 -0.79
CA ILE A 108 -8.11 -2.20 -1.01
C ILE A 108 -7.59 -0.88 -1.60
N ALA A 109 -6.37 -0.48 -1.25
CA ALA A 109 -5.71 0.69 -1.81
C ALA A 109 -5.45 0.61 -3.32
N ILE A 110 -5.15 -0.57 -3.88
CA ILE A 110 -4.84 -0.74 -5.31
C ILE A 110 -6.04 -1.18 -6.16
N ILE A 111 -7.01 -1.87 -5.55
CA ILE A 111 -8.18 -2.45 -6.22
C ILE A 111 -8.99 -1.47 -7.08
N PRO A 112 -9.33 -0.23 -6.63
CA PRO A 112 -10.22 0.66 -7.38
C PRO A 112 -9.73 0.94 -8.81
N THR A 113 -8.42 1.16 -8.98
CA THR A 113 -7.82 1.43 -10.28
C THR A 113 -7.87 0.21 -11.19
N TYR A 114 -7.64 -1.01 -10.67
CA TYR A 114 -7.77 -2.23 -11.46
C TYR A 114 -9.21 -2.53 -11.87
N ILE A 115 -10.19 -2.31 -10.99
CA ILE A 115 -11.61 -2.47 -11.34
C ILE A 115 -11.99 -1.53 -12.49
N SER A 116 -11.51 -0.29 -12.46
CA SER A 116 -11.75 0.72 -13.51
C SER A 116 -11.35 0.22 -14.90
N VAL A 117 -10.26 -0.54 -14.98
CA VAL A 117 -9.62 -0.98 -16.23
C VAL A 117 -10.21 -2.27 -16.77
N PHE A 118 -10.44 -3.25 -15.90
CA PHE A 118 -10.92 -4.57 -16.31
C PHE A 118 -12.43 -4.65 -16.52
N PHE A 119 -13.20 -3.73 -15.93
CA PHE A 119 -14.65 -3.76 -15.97
C PHE A 119 -15.30 -2.45 -16.46
N PRO A 120 -14.88 -1.88 -17.60
CA PRO A 120 -15.43 -0.60 -18.09
C PRO A 120 -16.97 -0.63 -18.25
N GLY A 121 -17.55 -1.78 -18.62
CA GLY A 121 -18.99 -1.96 -18.84
C GLY A 121 -19.85 -2.14 -17.58
N ILE A 122 -19.30 -2.55 -16.44
CA ILE A 122 -20.02 -2.59 -15.15
C ILE A 122 -20.13 -1.18 -14.54
N LEU A 123 -19.22 -0.28 -14.95
CA LEU A 123 -19.03 1.03 -14.35
C LEU A 123 -19.95 2.12 -14.94
N THR A 124 -20.50 1.91 -16.14
CA THR A 124 -21.60 2.74 -16.67
C THR A 124 -22.87 2.58 -15.83
N LEU A 125 -23.09 1.42 -15.21
CA LEU A 125 -24.25 1.10 -14.37
C LEU A 125 -24.07 1.51 -12.88
N LEU A 126 -22.85 1.43 -12.35
CA LEU A 126 -22.55 1.72 -10.93
C LEU A 126 -21.99 3.14 -10.69
N GLY A 127 -21.77 3.92 -11.75
CA GLY A 127 -21.15 5.24 -11.67
C GLY A 127 -19.65 5.14 -11.42
N VAL A 128 -18.87 5.02 -12.50
CA VAL A 128 -17.38 5.02 -12.54
C VAL A 128 -16.74 6.02 -11.57
N LYS A 129 -17.38 7.19 -11.42
CA LYS A 129 -16.93 8.30 -10.57
C LYS A 129 -16.92 7.95 -9.08
N SER A 130 -17.83 7.09 -8.63
CA SER A 130 -17.97 6.72 -7.21
C SER A 130 -16.81 5.86 -6.72
N LEU A 131 -16.32 4.93 -7.56
CA LEU A 131 -15.17 4.09 -7.22
C LEU A 131 -13.87 4.88 -7.13
N LYS A 132 -13.75 5.99 -7.87
CA LYS A 132 -12.61 6.90 -7.74
C LYS A 132 -12.48 7.46 -6.32
N PHE A 133 -13.57 7.61 -5.56
CA PHE A 133 -13.51 8.01 -4.15
C PHE A 133 -12.95 6.92 -3.23
N LEU A 134 -13.09 5.62 -3.57
CA LEU A 134 -12.47 4.55 -2.79
C LEU A 134 -10.94 4.64 -2.80
N ARG A 135 -10.33 5.40 -3.72
CA ARG A 135 -8.90 5.70 -3.68
C ARG A 135 -8.51 6.52 -2.45
N ILE A 136 -9.44 7.25 -1.82
CA ILE A 136 -9.19 7.89 -0.52
C ILE A 136 -8.85 6.86 0.56
N LEU A 137 -9.30 5.61 0.41
CA LEU A 137 -8.99 4.54 1.34
C LEU A 137 -7.48 4.25 1.40
N ARG A 138 -6.69 4.68 0.42
CA ARG A 138 -5.22 4.66 0.49
C ARG A 138 -4.70 5.39 1.72
N ILE A 139 -5.42 6.37 2.25
CA ILE A 139 -5.07 7.05 3.52
C ILE A 139 -5.04 6.09 4.70
N PHE A 140 -5.82 5.01 4.69
CA PHE A 140 -5.79 4.00 5.75
C PHE A 140 -4.44 3.27 5.82
N LYS A 141 -3.62 3.26 4.75
CA LYS A 141 -2.25 2.75 4.80
C LYS A 141 -1.39 3.53 5.81
N PHE A 142 -1.67 4.82 6.01
CA PHE A 142 -1.02 5.64 7.03
C PHE A 142 -1.30 5.14 8.45
N LEU A 143 -2.49 4.58 8.72
CA LEU A 143 -2.78 3.99 10.03
C LEU A 143 -1.85 2.82 10.34
N GLY A 144 -1.43 2.05 9.33
CA GLY A 144 -0.45 0.99 9.52
C GLY A 144 0.95 1.50 9.84
N TYR A 145 1.31 2.68 9.35
CA TYR A 145 2.52 3.36 9.80
C TYR A 145 2.42 3.77 11.27
N LEU A 146 1.30 4.39 11.67
CA LEU A 146 1.10 4.79 13.07
C LEU A 146 1.18 3.60 14.02
N GLU A 147 0.57 2.45 13.68
CA GLU A 147 0.66 1.27 14.52
C GLU A 147 2.11 0.79 14.69
N LYS A 148 2.94 0.82 13.64
CA LYS A 148 4.36 0.44 13.73
C LYS A 148 5.21 1.38 14.59
N VAL A 149 4.85 2.66 14.66
CA VAL A 149 5.64 3.69 15.35
C VAL A 149 5.30 3.77 16.83
N TYR A 150 4.01 3.66 17.17
CA TYR A 150 3.52 3.83 18.54
C TYR A 150 3.45 2.52 19.36
N PHE A 151 3.51 1.35 18.73
CA PHE A 151 3.41 0.03 19.38
C PHE A 151 4.53 -0.93 18.95
#